data_AF-A0A6P4DHJ8-F1
#
_entry.id   AF-A0A6P4DHJ8-F1
#
_cell.length_a   1.000
_cell.length_b   1.000
_cell.length_c   1.000
_cell.angle_alpha   90.00
_cell.angle_beta   90.00
_cell.angle_gamma   90.00
#
_symmetry.space_group_name_H-M   'P 1'
#
loop_
_entity.id
_entity.type
_entity.pdbx_description
1 polymer ?
#
loop_
_entity_poly.entity_id
_entity_poly.type
_entity_poly.pdbx_seq_one_letter_code
_entity_poly.pdbx_strand_id
1 'polypeptide(L)'
;MTVACQRINYLIIGVIGYPNLLFVLLFFNLTEIEGLKRKLTNKLGPSLENLVPAWQIGECVAIWWRPNFKTYMYSYCPPHITKPKECRVLYMVQLSDRGYFEVPGDLALLAVPMFQLCDNVQKYGSINSSIPQQLSRFEFRMINK
;
A
#
# COMPACT_ATOMS: atom_id res chain seq x y z
N MET A 1 -13.35 -18.60 -21.29
CA MET A 1 -14.47 -18.77 -20.35
C MET A 1 -14.40 -17.68 -19.31
N THR A 2 -15.41 -16.81 -19.27
CA THR A 2 -15.62 -15.76 -18.27
C THR A 2 -15.94 -16.39 -16.91
N VAL A 3 -15.49 -15.79 -15.79
CA VAL A 3 -16.26 -15.56 -14.53
C VAL A 3 -15.38 -14.96 -13.41
N ALA A 4 -16.01 -14.01 -12.70
CA ALA A 4 -15.86 -13.56 -11.31
C ALA A 4 -14.72 -12.60 -10.89
N CYS A 5 -15.12 -11.32 -10.81
CA CYS A 5 -14.84 -10.44 -9.69
C CYS A 5 -15.11 -11.12 -8.33
N GLN A 6 -14.09 -11.32 -7.49
CA GLN A 6 -14.25 -11.41 -6.02
C GLN A 6 -12.89 -11.41 -5.29
N ARG A 7 -12.74 -10.48 -4.34
CA ARG A 7 -11.78 -10.47 -3.22
C ARG A 7 -10.28 -10.60 -3.58
N ILE A 8 -9.71 -9.55 -4.17
CA ILE A 8 -8.26 -9.32 -4.04
C ILE A 8 -8.05 -8.55 -2.73
N ASN A 9 -7.93 -9.30 -1.64
CA ASN A 9 -7.26 -8.80 -0.45
C ASN A 9 -5.77 -8.70 -0.82
N TYR A 10 -5.19 -7.50 -0.65
CA TYR A 10 -3.77 -7.19 -0.80
C TYR A 10 -3.27 -6.98 -2.24
N LEU A 11 -3.61 -5.82 -2.82
CA LEU A 11 -2.81 -5.26 -3.92
C LEU A 11 -1.64 -4.49 -3.31
N ILE A 12 -0.45 -5.09 -3.33
CA ILE A 12 0.81 -4.38 -3.09
C ILE A 12 1.09 -3.61 -4.39
N ILE A 13 0.63 -2.35 -4.48
CA ILE A 13 1.06 -1.47 -5.56
C ILE A 13 2.46 -1.02 -5.20
N GLY A 14 3.47 -1.77 -5.62
CA GLY A 14 4.80 -1.20 -5.73
C GLY A 14 4.74 -0.10 -6.78
N VAL A 15 4.59 1.17 -6.42
CA VAL A 15 5.04 2.22 -7.32
C VAL A 15 6.54 2.28 -7.18
N ILE A 16 7.27 1.41 -7.90
CA ILE A 16 8.68 1.61 -8.13
C ILE A 16 8.78 2.77 -9.12
N GLY A 17 8.69 3.99 -8.60
CA GLY A 17 9.46 5.07 -9.18
C GLY A 17 10.92 4.69 -9.00
N TYR A 18 11.59 4.35 -10.09
CA TYR A 18 13.04 4.23 -10.20
C TYR A 18 13.82 5.01 -9.11
N PRO A 19 14.74 4.41 -8.34
CA PRO A 19 14.99 2.99 -8.09
C PRO A 19 14.52 2.47 -6.70
N ASN A 20 14.07 3.29 -5.74
CA ASN A 20 14.07 2.87 -4.32
C ASN A 20 12.76 3.13 -3.53
N LEU A 21 11.57 2.96 -4.12
CA LEU A 21 10.33 3.16 -3.36
C LEU A 21 9.30 2.06 -3.59
N LEU A 22 8.78 1.52 -2.48
CA LEU A 22 7.68 0.55 -2.48
C LEU A 22 6.56 1.11 -1.61
N PHE A 23 5.36 1.22 -2.19
CA PHE A 23 4.17 1.61 -1.44
C PHE A 23 3.44 0.35 -0.98
N VAL A 24 3.26 0.20 0.31
CA VAL A 24 2.47 -0.90 0.86
C VAL A 24 1.26 -0.35 1.60
N LEU A 25 0.09 -0.63 1.03
CA LEU A 25 -1.20 -0.33 1.61
C LEU A 25 -1.57 -1.45 2.58
N LEU A 26 -1.40 -1.34 3.92
CA LEU A 26 -2.08 -2.27 4.83
C LEU A 26 -2.53 -1.88 6.25
N PHE A 27 -3.66 -2.49 6.60
CA PHE A 27 -4.63 -2.29 7.70
C PHE A 27 -4.24 -2.62 9.16
N PHE A 28 -5.02 -2.05 10.08
CA PHE A 28 -5.06 -2.17 11.55
C PHE A 28 -5.11 -3.60 12.16
N ASN A 29 -4.26 -3.90 13.14
CA ASN A 29 -4.47 -3.65 14.60
C ASN A 29 -3.41 -4.41 15.44
N LEU A 30 -2.34 -3.70 15.82
CA LEU A 30 -1.38 -3.84 16.94
C LEU A 30 -0.29 -2.81 16.60
N THR A 31 -0.05 -1.78 17.44
CA THR A 31 0.80 -0.59 17.17
C THR A 31 1.10 -0.39 15.68
N GLU A 32 0.24 0.34 14.94
CA GLU A 32 0.12 0.33 13.46
C GLU A 32 1.39 0.01 12.67
N ILE A 33 2.51 0.63 13.05
CA ILE A 33 3.86 0.40 12.51
C ILE A 33 4.35 -1.04 12.65
N GLU A 34 4.32 -1.63 13.85
CA GLU A 34 4.77 -3.01 14.10
C GLU A 34 3.86 -4.04 13.41
N GLY A 35 2.56 -3.78 13.42
CA GLY A 35 1.59 -4.56 12.66
C GLY A 35 1.90 -4.53 11.15
N LEU A 36 2.30 -3.36 10.62
CA LEU A 36 2.70 -3.20 9.24
C LEU A 36 4.02 -3.91 8.93
N LYS A 37 5.05 -3.77 9.77
CA LYS A 37 6.33 -4.52 9.63
C LYS A 37 6.09 -6.01 9.57
N ARG A 38 5.32 -6.56 10.50
CA ARG A 38 4.94 -7.98 10.51
C ARG A 38 4.21 -8.39 9.23
N LYS A 39 3.29 -7.56 8.72
CA LYS A 39 2.58 -7.84 7.46
C LYS A 39 3.50 -7.81 6.26
N LEU A 40 4.44 -6.86 6.21
CA LEU A 40 5.45 -6.78 5.15
C LEU A 40 6.33 -8.02 5.16
N THR A 41 6.87 -8.41 6.32
CA THR A 41 7.67 -9.63 6.45
C THR A 41 6.87 -10.87 6.04
N ASN A 42 5.62 -11.00 6.47
CA ASN A 42 4.82 -12.19 6.14
C ASN A 42 4.39 -12.26 4.67
N LYS A 43 4.41 -11.15 3.93
CA LYS A 43 3.93 -11.08 2.53
C LYS A 43 5.03 -10.93 1.49
N LEU A 44 6.15 -10.34 1.87
CA LEU A 44 7.26 -10.02 0.98
C LEU A 44 8.61 -10.46 1.55
N GLY A 45 8.68 -10.85 2.83
CA GLY A 45 9.93 -11.29 3.47
C GLY A 45 10.40 -12.61 2.86
N PRO A 46 11.70 -12.72 2.52
CA PRO A 46 12.29 -13.99 2.15
C PRO A 46 12.18 -15.02 3.28
N SER A 47 12.09 -16.29 2.89
CA SER A 47 12.15 -17.45 3.78
C SER A 47 13.44 -17.52 4.61
N LEU A 48 14.54 -16.95 4.12
CA LEU A 48 15.81 -16.89 4.83
C LEU A 48 15.87 -15.65 5.74
N GLU A 49 15.91 -15.87 7.06
CA GLU A 49 15.78 -14.81 8.08
C GLU A 49 16.81 -13.68 7.94
N ASN A 50 18.05 -13.98 7.55
CA ASN A 50 19.10 -12.98 7.37
C ASN A 50 18.90 -12.09 6.11
N LEU A 51 17.94 -12.41 5.25
CA LEU A 51 17.57 -11.61 4.07
C LEU A 51 16.31 -10.78 4.29
N VAL A 52 15.65 -10.91 5.44
CA VAL A 52 14.44 -10.14 5.76
C VAL A 52 14.78 -8.65 5.81
N PRO A 53 14.12 -7.81 4.98
CA PRO A 53 14.38 -6.38 4.99
C PRO A 53 14.07 -5.74 6.35
N ALA A 54 14.96 -4.86 6.80
CA ALA A 54 14.72 -4.00 7.96
C ALA A 54 13.76 -2.86 7.58
N TRP A 55 12.46 -3.15 7.56
CA TRP A 55 11.41 -2.23 7.12
C TRP A 55 11.47 -0.88 7.85
N GLN A 56 11.77 0.19 7.09
CA GLN A 56 11.73 1.57 7.56
C GLN A 56 10.34 2.15 7.26
N ILE A 57 9.47 2.13 8.26
CA ILE A 57 8.13 2.72 8.15
C ILE A 57 8.25 4.22 8.41
N GLY A 58 7.94 5.02 7.38
CA GLY A 58 7.90 6.47 7.45
C GLY A 58 6.55 6.99 7.95
N GLU A 59 6.20 8.20 7.51
CA GLU A 59 4.98 8.86 7.96
C GLU A 59 3.69 8.30 7.35
N CYS A 60 2.58 8.59 8.01
CA CYS A 60 1.24 8.36 7.49
C CYS A 60 0.97 9.31 6.31
N VAL A 61 0.59 8.74 5.17
CA VAL A 61 0.30 9.47 3.93
C VAL A 61 -1.18 9.84 3.86
N ALA A 62 -2.07 8.90 4.20
CA ALA A 62 -3.51 9.09 4.12
C ALA A 62 -4.28 8.07 4.95
N ILE A 63 -5.51 8.45 5.34
CA ILE A 63 -6.43 7.60 6.10
C ILE A 63 -7.79 7.60 5.39
N TRP A 64 -8.40 6.42 5.25
CA TRP A 64 -9.73 6.28 4.68
C TRP A 64 -10.64 5.45 5.59
N TRP A 65 -11.88 5.91 5.75
CA TRP A 65 -12.87 5.30 6.62
C TRP A 65 -14.00 4.67 5.83
N ARG A 66 -14.32 3.42 6.17
CA ARG A 66 -15.52 2.73 5.69
C ARG A 66 -16.61 2.82 6.75
N PRO A 67 -17.71 3.55 6.50
CA PRO A 67 -18.75 3.70 7.51
C PRO A 67 -19.67 2.47 7.63
N ASN A 68 -19.85 1.69 6.55
CA ASN A 68 -20.80 0.58 6.47
C ASN A 68 -20.20 -0.59 5.65
N PHE A 69 -20.95 -1.68 5.42
CA PHE A 69 -20.46 -2.83 4.65
C PHE A 69 -20.52 -2.65 3.11
N LYS A 70 -20.54 -1.40 2.61
CA LYS A 70 -20.45 -1.09 1.16
C LYS A 70 -19.01 -0.74 0.77
N THR A 71 -18.73 -0.70 -0.53
CA THR A 71 -17.39 -0.53 -1.13
C THR A 71 -16.80 0.89 -1.04
N TYR A 72 -17.62 1.91 -0.78
CA TYR A 72 -17.16 3.30 -0.67
C TYR A 72 -16.38 3.57 0.62
N MET A 73 -15.37 4.43 0.51
CA MET A 73 -14.57 4.94 1.63
C MET A 73 -14.40 6.44 1.51
N TYR A 74 -14.24 7.11 2.64
CA TYR A 74 -14.12 8.56 2.75
C TYR A 74 -12.76 8.92 3.35
N SER A 75 -12.16 10.03 2.92
CA SER A 75 -10.91 10.57 3.49
C SER A 75 -11.07 11.20 4.88
N TYR A 76 -12.27 11.10 5.46
CA TYR A 76 -12.61 11.53 6.81
C TYR A 76 -13.59 10.53 7.42
N CYS A 77 -13.67 10.48 8.75
CA CYS A 77 -14.74 9.74 9.42
C CYS A 77 -16.02 10.60 9.39
N PRO A 78 -17.12 10.16 8.73
CA PRO A 78 -18.33 10.99 8.66
C PRO A 78 -18.89 11.29 10.06
N PRO A 79 -19.37 12.53 10.34
CA PRO A 79 -19.70 12.95 11.72
C PRO A 79 -20.72 12.10 12.47
N HIS A 80 -21.69 11.51 11.75
CA HIS A 80 -22.75 10.68 12.34
C HIS A 80 -22.33 9.21 12.53
N ILE A 81 -21.10 8.85 12.14
CA ILE A 81 -20.59 7.48 12.19
C ILE A 81 -19.73 7.31 13.43
N THR A 82 -20.29 6.69 14.46
CA THR A 82 -19.59 6.41 15.73
C THR A 82 -18.80 5.10 15.70
N LYS A 83 -19.13 4.18 14.79
CA LYS A 83 -18.54 2.83 14.68
C LYS A 83 -18.24 2.46 13.22
N PRO A 84 -17.18 3.04 12.62
CA PRO A 84 -16.76 2.67 11.27
C PRO A 84 -16.38 1.18 11.20
N LYS A 85 -16.58 0.57 10.03
CA LYS A 85 -16.34 -0.86 9.78
C LYS A 85 -14.90 -1.17 9.35
N GLU A 86 -14.21 -0.20 8.78
CA GLU A 86 -12.83 -0.32 8.30
C GLU A 86 -12.16 1.06 8.42
N CYS A 87 -10.90 1.10 8.82
CA CYS A 87 -10.03 2.28 8.71
C CYS A 87 -8.75 1.87 7.96
N ARG A 88 -8.61 2.28 6.69
CA ARG A 88 -7.37 2.06 5.91
C ARG A 88 -6.40 3.15 6.29
N VAL A 89 -5.15 2.78 6.53
CA VAL A 89 -4.04 3.74 6.65
C VAL A 89 -3.01 3.39 5.58
N LEU A 90 -2.52 4.41 4.88
CA LEU A 90 -1.39 4.30 3.98
C LEU A 90 -0.17 4.91 4.65
N TYR A 91 0.91 4.14 4.68
CA TYR A 91 2.23 4.55 5.15
C TYR A 91 3.21 4.57 4.00
N MET A 92 4.18 5.47 4.07
CA MET A 92 5.35 5.44 3.21
C MET A 92 6.37 4.45 3.79
N VAL A 93 6.83 3.49 2.99
CA VAL A 93 7.88 2.55 3.41
C VAL A 93 9.15 2.86 2.62
N GLN A 94 10.22 3.22 3.32
CA GLN A 94 11.51 3.46 2.71
C GLN A 94 12.22 2.12 2.50
N LEU A 95 12.65 1.87 1.26
CA LEU A 95 13.43 0.69 0.93
C LEU A 95 14.93 0.95 1.13
N SER A 96 15.66 -0.09 1.49
CA SER A 96 17.12 -0.10 1.40
C SER A 96 17.55 -0.12 -0.07
N ASP A 97 18.79 0.32 -0.33
CA ASP A 97 19.38 0.31 -1.69
C ASP A 97 19.38 -1.07 -2.35
N ARG A 98 19.41 -2.13 -1.53
CA ARG A 98 19.31 -3.52 -1.96
C ARG A 98 18.44 -4.26 -0.94
N GLY A 99 17.58 -5.12 -1.44
CA GLY A 99 16.70 -5.95 -0.63
C GLY A 99 16.19 -7.14 -1.44
N TYR A 100 15.80 -8.19 -0.75
CA TYR A 100 15.17 -9.36 -1.35
C TYR A 100 13.69 -9.35 -0.98
N PHE A 101 12.84 -9.57 -1.98
CA PHE A 101 11.43 -9.82 -1.76
C PHE A 101 11.09 -11.21 -2.28
N GLU A 102 10.34 -11.98 -1.50
CA GLU A 102 9.77 -13.24 -1.93
C GLU A 102 8.29 -13.03 -2.22
N VAL A 103 7.89 -13.30 -3.46
CA VAL A 103 6.52 -13.13 -3.93
C VAL A 103 5.92 -14.52 -4.13
N PRO A 104 4.76 -14.81 -3.54
CA PRO A 104 4.04 -16.06 -3.80
C PRO A 104 3.80 -16.28 -5.29
N GLY A 105 3.89 -17.53 -5.77
CA GLY A 105 3.80 -17.84 -7.20
C GLY A 105 2.47 -17.49 -7.88
N ASP A 106 1.41 -17.28 -7.11
CA ASP A 106 0.09 -16.83 -7.56
C ASP A 106 -0.04 -15.29 -7.64
N LEU A 107 1.01 -14.56 -7.26
CA LEU A 107 1.05 -13.10 -7.22
C LEU A 107 2.20 -12.54 -8.06
N ALA A 108 2.02 -11.30 -8.50
CA ALA A 108 3.06 -10.53 -9.16
C ALA A 108 3.30 -9.23 -8.38
N LEU A 109 4.57 -8.91 -8.16
CA LEU A 109 4.98 -7.61 -7.65
C LEU A 109 5.24 -6.68 -8.84
N LEU A 110 4.36 -5.69 -9.02
CA LEU A 110 4.40 -4.77 -10.17
C LEU A 110 4.87 -3.40 -9.74
N ALA A 111 5.77 -2.82 -10.55
CA ALA A 111 6.15 -1.42 -10.55
C ALA A 111 5.15 -0.58 -11.37
N VAL A 112 4.26 0.17 -10.72
CA VAL A 112 3.27 1.00 -11.43
C VAL A 112 3.66 2.48 -11.35
N PRO A 113 4.04 3.15 -12.45
CA PRO A 113 4.38 4.57 -12.39
C PRO A 113 3.17 5.44 -12.05
N MET A 114 3.40 6.59 -11.39
CA MET A 114 2.34 7.48 -10.88
C MET A 114 1.33 7.91 -11.95
N PHE A 115 1.79 8.17 -13.18
CA PHE A 115 0.92 8.60 -14.28
C PHE A 115 -0.08 7.50 -14.72
N GLN A 116 0.23 6.22 -14.49
CA GLN A 116 -0.72 5.13 -14.77
C GLN A 116 -1.82 5.03 -13.71
N LEU A 117 -1.52 5.44 -12.47
CA LEU A 117 -2.48 5.45 -11.36
C LEU A 117 -3.40 6.67 -11.41
N CYS A 118 -2.84 7.84 -11.73
CA CYS A 118 -3.52 9.13 -11.66
C CYS A 118 -4.85 9.10 -12.42
N ASP A 119 -5.95 9.40 -11.72
CA ASP A 119 -7.33 9.45 -12.23
C ASP A 119 -7.82 8.18 -12.95
N ASN A 120 -7.10 7.05 -12.82
CA ASN A 120 -7.43 5.79 -13.48
C ASN A 120 -8.32 4.90 -12.59
N VAL A 121 -9.47 5.46 -12.18
CA VAL A 121 -10.40 4.83 -11.24
C VAL A 121 -10.97 3.53 -11.79
N GLN A 122 -11.14 3.43 -13.11
CA GLN A 122 -11.68 2.24 -13.76
C GLN A 122 -10.77 1.02 -13.56
N LYS A 123 -9.44 1.20 -13.65
CA LYS A 123 -8.48 0.11 -13.51
C LYS A 123 -8.06 -0.14 -12.06
N TYR A 124 -7.82 0.92 -11.28
CA TYR A 124 -7.20 0.81 -9.95
C TYR A 124 -8.16 1.08 -8.79
N GLY A 125 -9.34 1.62 -9.03
CA GLY A 125 -10.29 2.04 -8.00
C GLY A 125 -9.92 3.36 -7.34
N SER A 126 -10.89 3.98 -6.67
CA SER A 126 -10.78 5.37 -6.18
C SER A 126 -9.60 5.63 -5.24
N ILE A 127 -9.32 4.70 -4.33
CA ILE A 127 -8.23 4.85 -3.35
C ILE A 127 -6.87 4.85 -4.05
N ASN A 128 -6.62 3.84 -4.89
CA ASN A 128 -5.32 3.68 -5.54
C ASN A 128 -5.07 4.78 -6.56
N SER A 129 -6.11 5.22 -7.28
CA SER A 129 -5.98 6.33 -8.23
C SER A 129 -5.74 7.69 -7.55
N SER A 130 -6.06 7.81 -6.26
CA SER A 130 -5.78 9.02 -5.47
C SER A 130 -4.36 9.08 -4.88
N ILE A 131 -3.60 7.98 -4.93
CA ILE A 131 -2.25 7.89 -4.35
C ILE A 131 -1.31 8.98 -4.89
N PRO A 132 -1.24 9.27 -6.21
CA PRO A 132 -0.40 10.35 -6.71
C PRO A 132 -0.68 11.71 -6.05
N GLN A 133 -1.97 12.02 -5.80
CA GLN A 133 -2.35 13.25 -5.12
C GLN A 133 -1.87 13.26 -3.65
N GLN A 134 -2.00 12.15 -2.93
CA GLN A 134 -1.53 12.07 -1.53
C GLN A 134 -0.01 12.20 -1.41
N LEU A 135 0.71 11.80 -2.45
CA LEU A 135 2.18 11.83 -2.49
C LEU A 135 2.74 13.13 -3.04
N SER A 136 1.91 14.01 -3.59
CA SER A 136 2.34 15.29 -4.17
C SER A 136 3.07 16.22 -3.19
N ARG A 137 2.89 16.02 -1.88
CA ARG A 137 3.57 16.76 -0.82
C ARG A 137 5.01 16.30 -0.54
N PHE A 138 5.45 15.19 -1.11
CA PHE A 138 6.78 14.63 -0.87
C PHE A 138 7.76 15.03 -1.98
N GLU A 139 8.98 15.39 -1.59
CA GLU A 139 10.09 15.58 -2.52
C GLU A 139 10.82 14.25 -2.73
N PHE A 140 10.65 13.63 -3.88
CA PHE A 140 11.37 12.40 -4.23
C PHE A 140 12.73 12.74 -4.82
N ARG A 141 13.79 12.32 -4.13
CA ARG A 141 15.17 12.47 -4.62
C ARG A 141 15.61 11.20 -5.33
N MET A 142 16.02 11.35 -6.59
CA MET A 142 16.66 10.27 -7.31
C MET A 142 18.13 10.20 -6.92
N ILE A 143 18.55 9.05 -6.38
CA ILE A 143 19.95 8.78 -6.09
C ILE A 143 20.53 8.09 -7.33
N ASN A 144 21.23 8.84 -8.17
CA ASN A 144 22.04 8.25 -9.24
C ASN A 144 23.28 7.63 -8.59
N LYS A 145 23.44 6.31 -8.71
CA LYS A 145 24.69 5.60 -8.39
C LYS A 145 25.35 5.15 -9.66
#